data_AF-A0A960W2Y6-F1
#
_entry.id   AF-A0A960W2Y6-F1
#
_cell.length_a   1.000
_cell.length_b   1.000
_cell.length_c   1.000
_cell.angle_alpha   90.00
_cell.angle_beta   90.00
_cell.angle_gamma   90.00
#
_symmetry.space_group_name_H-M   'P 1'
#
loop_
_entity.id
_entity.type
_entity.pdbx_description
1 polymer ?
#
loop_
_entity_poly.entity_id
_entity_poly.type
_entity_poly.pdbx_seq_one_letter_code
_entity_poly.pdbx_strand_id
1 'polypeptide(L)'
;MTFCDLSVTLAVMLRIAYGEANFENLRKDKSFFVDKTHFIPLMEKYKKFFFIRPRRFGKSLWISVLMAYYDINGNDKFDKLFDGLYMHRKILRNIKALTWY
;
A
#
# COMPACT_ATOMS: atom_id res chain seq x y z
N MET A 1 7.86 35.33 7.82
CA MET A 1 6.80 34.71 6.97
C MET A 1 7.46 33.69 6.08
N THR A 2 7.81 32.54 6.65
CA THR A 2 8.52 31.46 5.98
C THR A 2 7.52 30.49 5.39
N PHE A 3 7.68 30.23 4.09
CA PHE A 3 6.94 29.30 3.25
C PHE A 3 6.90 27.83 3.77
N CYS A 4 7.54 27.56 4.92
CA CYS A 4 7.69 26.25 5.55
C CYS A 4 6.56 25.91 6.54
N ASP A 5 5.81 26.91 7.02
CA ASP A 5 4.75 26.68 8.02
C ASP A 5 3.49 26.03 7.39
N LEU A 6 3.28 26.17 6.07
CA LEU A 6 2.14 25.61 5.37
C LEU A 6 2.25 24.09 5.10
N SER A 7 3.45 23.53 5.02
CA SER A 7 3.63 22.08 4.87
C SER A 7 3.34 21.31 6.17
N VAL A 8 3.43 21.98 7.31
CA VAL A 8 3.15 21.38 8.63
C VAL A 8 1.66 21.49 8.99
N THR A 9 0.95 22.53 8.56
CA THR A 9 -0.51 22.64 8.76
C THR A 9 -1.33 21.68 7.88
N LEU A 10 -0.77 21.24 6.74
CA LEU A 10 -1.31 20.14 5.94
C LEU A 10 -0.84 18.76 6.42
N ALA A 11 -0.24 18.67 7.61
CA ALA A 11 -0.42 17.48 8.43
C ALA A 11 -1.88 17.43 8.88
N VAL A 12 -2.78 17.11 7.93
CA VAL A 12 -3.97 16.32 8.22
C VAL A 12 -3.51 15.34 9.28
N MET A 13 -4.14 15.37 10.45
CA MET A 13 -3.83 14.53 11.60
C MET A 13 -3.86 13.07 11.15
N LEU A 14 -2.75 12.62 10.56
CA LEU A 14 -2.61 11.38 9.84
C LEU A 14 -2.50 10.36 10.95
N ARG A 15 -3.68 9.88 11.37
CA ARG A 15 -3.79 8.95 12.48
C ARG A 15 -2.90 7.77 12.13
N ILE A 16 -1.87 7.59 12.92
CA ILE A 16 -1.10 6.36 12.92
C ILE A 16 -2.11 5.32 13.39
N ALA A 17 -2.54 4.45 12.49
CA ALA A 17 -3.50 3.41 12.81
C ALA A 17 -2.84 2.40 13.73
N TYR A 18 -2.92 2.66 15.02
CA TYR A 18 -2.26 1.86 16.03
C TYR A 18 -3.18 0.69 16.39
N GLY A 19 -2.81 -0.51 15.93
CA GLY A 19 -3.57 -1.74 16.19
C GLY A 19 -4.57 -2.15 15.11
N GLU A 20 -4.80 -1.32 14.08
CA GLU A 20 -5.58 -1.73 12.92
C GLU A 20 -4.69 -2.54 11.96
N ALA A 21 -5.12 -3.77 11.68
CA ALA A 21 -4.41 -4.69 10.81
C ALA A 21 -5.14 -4.93 9.48
N ASN A 22 -6.34 -4.37 9.28
CA ASN A 22 -7.08 -4.53 8.04
C ASN A 22 -6.76 -3.39 7.08
N PHE A 23 -6.23 -3.75 5.91
CA PHE A 23 -5.84 -2.80 4.88
C PHE A 23 -7.04 -2.00 4.33
N GLU A 24 -8.19 -2.64 4.16
CA GLU A 24 -9.40 -1.96 3.65
C GLU A 24 -9.86 -0.84 4.60
N ASN A 25 -9.89 -1.11 5.90
CA ASN A 25 -10.29 -0.12 6.90
C ASN A 25 -9.28 1.03 6.95
N LEU A 26 -7.99 0.71 6.88
CA LEU A 26 -6.93 1.72 6.82
C LEU A 26 -7.10 2.70 5.65
N ARG A 27 -7.50 2.18 4.48
CA ARG A 27 -7.80 3.00 3.30
C ARG A 27 -9.07 3.82 3.45
N LYS A 28 -10.14 3.26 4.03
CA LYS A 28 -11.39 3.98 4.32
C LYS A 28 -11.15 5.14 5.30
N ASP A 29 -10.34 4.90 6.33
CA ASP A 29 -10.06 5.88 7.39
C ASP A 29 -9.00 6.92 6.98
N LYS A 30 -8.48 6.87 5.74
CA LYS A 30 -7.40 7.73 5.21
C LYS A 30 -6.20 7.82 6.17
N SER A 31 -5.94 6.74 6.89
CA SER A 31 -4.91 6.67 7.91
C SER A 31 -3.52 6.52 7.28
N PHE A 32 -2.47 6.83 8.05
CA PHE A 32 -1.11 6.78 7.53
C PHE A 32 -0.69 5.34 7.20
N PHE A 33 -0.54 5.06 5.90
CA PHE A 33 -0.03 3.79 5.40
C PHE A 33 1.37 3.99 4.80
N VAL A 34 2.36 3.26 5.33
CA VAL A 34 3.68 3.20 4.70
C VAL A 34 3.58 2.24 3.52
N ASP A 35 3.67 2.77 2.30
CA ASP A 35 3.66 1.94 1.09
C ASP A 35 4.92 1.06 1.05
N LYS A 36 4.71 -0.24 1.18
CA LYS A 36 5.75 -1.24 1.01
C LYS A 36 5.44 -2.22 -0.12
N THR A 37 4.43 -1.92 -0.95
CA THR A 37 4.01 -2.79 -2.06
C THR A 37 5.11 -3.03 -3.10
N HIS A 38 6.15 -2.19 -3.15
CA HIS A 38 7.34 -2.40 -3.98
C HIS A 38 8.05 -3.75 -3.71
N PHE A 39 7.90 -4.34 -2.53
CA PHE A 39 8.49 -5.65 -2.26
C PHE A 39 7.72 -6.81 -2.89
N ILE A 40 6.48 -6.65 -3.34
CA ILE A 40 5.69 -7.71 -3.98
C ILE A 40 6.41 -8.34 -5.19
N PRO A 41 6.95 -7.59 -6.17
CA PRO A 41 7.67 -8.18 -7.31
C PRO A 41 9.01 -8.81 -6.90
N LEU A 42 9.68 -8.25 -5.90
CA LEU A 42 10.82 -8.93 -5.26
C LEU A 42 10.35 -10.24 -4.64
N MET A 43 9.13 -10.26 -4.09
CA MET A 43 8.57 -11.46 -3.50
C MET A 43 8.23 -12.53 -4.54
N GLU A 44 7.65 -12.17 -5.66
CA GLU A 44 7.35 -13.14 -6.73
C GLU A 44 8.63 -13.79 -7.30
N LYS A 45 9.78 -13.09 -7.21
CA LYS A 45 11.07 -13.60 -7.68
C LYS A 45 11.68 -14.68 -6.76
N TYR A 46 11.44 -14.64 -5.45
CA TYR A 46 11.95 -15.66 -4.52
C TYR A 46 10.80 -16.52 -3.98
N LYS A 47 10.87 -17.85 -4.05
CA LYS A 47 9.74 -18.71 -3.64
C LYS A 47 9.50 -18.79 -2.12
N LYS A 48 10.41 -18.26 -1.30
CA LYS A 48 10.36 -18.37 0.18
C LYS A 48 10.79 -17.06 0.82
N PHE A 49 9.94 -16.50 1.68
CA PHE A 49 10.23 -15.31 2.49
C PHE A 49 10.24 -15.64 3.97
N PHE A 50 11.25 -15.12 4.66
CA PHE A 50 11.28 -15.12 6.11
C PHE A 50 10.97 -13.72 6.60
N PHE A 51 9.79 -13.55 7.19
CA PHE A 51 9.57 -12.39 8.04
C PHE A 51 10.33 -12.65 9.35
N ILE A 52 11.51 -12.05 9.50
CA ILE A 52 12.24 -11.95 10.78
C ILE A 52 11.23 -11.53 11.86
N ARG A 53 11.46 -11.82 13.14
CA ARG A 53 10.47 -11.63 14.22
C ARG A 53 10.54 -10.24 14.94
N PRO A 54 10.58 -9.04 14.29
CA PRO A 54 10.41 -7.81 15.03
C PRO A 54 8.97 -7.69 15.55
N ARG A 55 8.86 -7.46 16.85
CA ARG A 55 7.60 -7.20 17.55
C ARG A 55 6.98 -5.91 16.99
N ARG A 56 5.68 -5.94 16.66
CA ARG A 56 4.91 -4.81 16.11
C ARG A 56 5.35 -4.29 14.72
N PHE A 57 6.07 -5.06 13.92
CA PHE A 57 6.43 -4.67 12.54
C PHE A 57 5.23 -4.45 11.60
N GLY A 58 4.02 -4.84 12.02
CA GLY A 58 2.82 -4.78 11.17
C GLY A 58 2.74 -5.93 10.18
N LYS A 59 3.19 -7.14 10.55
CA LYS A 59 3.07 -8.34 9.71
C LYS A 59 1.62 -8.64 9.33
N SER A 60 0.68 -8.46 10.27
CA SER A 60 -0.75 -8.69 10.01
C SER A 60 -1.30 -7.72 8.96
N LEU A 61 -0.96 -6.43 9.06
CA LEU A 61 -1.32 -5.42 8.04
C LEU A 61 -0.76 -5.81 6.66
N TRP A 62 0.49 -6.24 6.64
CA TRP A 62 1.14 -6.73 5.43
C TRP A 62 0.46 -7.93 4.79
N ILE A 63 0.04 -8.90 5.61
CA ILE A 63 -0.69 -10.08 5.14
C ILE A 63 -2.06 -9.65 4.58
N SER A 64 -2.75 -8.71 5.23
CA SER A 64 -4.01 -8.15 4.73
C SER A 64 -3.84 -7.45 3.36
N VAL A 65 -2.74 -6.71 3.16
CA VAL A 65 -2.39 -6.12 1.86
C VAL A 65 -2.17 -7.20 0.80
N LEU A 66 -1.45 -8.27 1.13
CA LEU A 66 -1.19 -9.38 0.20
C LEU A 66 -2.47 -10.15 -0.12
N MET A 67 -3.35 -10.38 0.86
CA MET A 67 -4.67 -10.96 0.64
C MET A 67 -5.47 -10.11 -0.34
N ALA A 68 -5.54 -8.79 -0.13
CA ALA A 68 -6.22 -7.87 -1.04
C ALA A 68 -5.56 -7.78 -2.43
N TYR A 69 -4.26 -8.03 -2.53
CA TYR A 69 -3.53 -8.02 -3.81
C TYR A 69 -3.76 -9.29 -4.63
N TYR A 70 -3.78 -10.46 -3.98
CA TYR A 70 -4.01 -11.75 -4.66
C TYR A 70 -5.48 -12.14 -4.78
N ASP A 71 -6.41 -11.34 -4.24
CA ASP A 71 -7.84 -11.60 -4.37
C ASP A 71 -8.32 -11.29 -5.79
N ILE A 72 -8.49 -12.35 -6.58
CA ILE A 72 -8.91 -12.32 -7.99
C ILE A 72 -10.36 -11.80 -8.13
N ASN A 73 -11.21 -11.98 -7.10
CA ASN A 73 -12.61 -11.55 -7.11
C ASN A 73 -12.78 -10.05 -6.79
N GLY A 74 -11.71 -9.38 -6.35
CA GLY A 74 -11.72 -7.99 -5.91
C GLY A 74 -11.41 -6.95 -6.99
N ASN A 75 -11.42 -7.31 -8.28
CA ASN A 75 -10.89 -6.47 -9.37
C ASN A 75 -11.51 -5.04 -9.38
N ASP A 76 -12.82 -4.91 -9.09
CA ASP A 76 -13.51 -3.61 -9.01
C ASP A 76 -13.08 -2.76 -7.80
N LYS A 77 -12.64 -3.42 -6.73
CA LYS A 77 -12.14 -2.77 -5.50
C LYS A 77 -10.65 -2.53 -5.54
N PHE A 78 -9.92 -3.27 -6.38
CA PHE A 78 -8.46 -3.19 -6.49
C PHE A 78 -8.02 -1.78 -6.84
N ASP A 79 -8.64 -1.15 -7.85
CA ASP A 79 -8.29 0.21 -8.25
C ASP A 79 -8.49 1.20 -7.11
N LYS A 80 -9.61 1.12 -6.38
CA LYS A 80 -9.88 2.01 -5.24
C LYS A 80 -8.95 1.77 -4.05
N LEU A 81 -8.62 0.52 -3.76
CA LEU A 81 -7.79 0.14 -2.62
C LEU A 81 -6.31 0.38 -2.88
N PHE A 82 -5.86 0.26 -4.13
CA PHE A 82 -4.46 0.42 -4.50
C PHE A 82 -4.15 1.74 -5.21
N ASP A 83 -5.13 2.62 -5.38
CA ASP A 83 -4.92 3.97 -5.91
C ASP A 83 -3.79 4.70 -5.15
N GLY A 84 -2.91 5.34 -5.92
CA GLY A 84 -1.72 6.02 -5.43
C GLY A 84 -0.54 5.13 -4.97
N LEU A 85 -0.70 3.81 -4.85
CA LEU A 85 0.41 2.92 -4.45
C LEU A 85 1.36 2.62 -5.59
N TYR A 86 2.58 2.18 -5.23
CA TYR A 86 3.60 1.82 -6.18
C TYR A 86 3.16 0.72 -7.16
N MET A 87 2.56 -0.38 -6.69
CA MET A 87 2.19 -1.49 -7.58
C MET A 87 1.08 -1.13 -8.58
N HIS A 88 0.05 -0.40 -8.16
CA HIS A 88 -1.02 0.04 -9.07
C HIS A 88 -0.46 0.91 -10.20
N ARG A 89 0.42 1.88 -9.88
CA ARG A 89 1.11 2.70 -10.89
C ARG A 89 1.99 1.88 -11.82
N LYS A 90 2.65 0.84 -11.31
CA LYS A 90 3.51 -0.05 -12.13
C LYS A 90 2.67 -0.86 -13.13
N ILE A 91 1.55 -1.45 -12.69
CA ILE A 91 0.64 -2.23 -13.55
C ILE A 91 0.07 -1.33 -14.66
N LEU A 92 -0.42 -0.14 -14.31
CA LEU A 92 -0.95 0.81 -15.30
C LEU A 92 0.09 1.26 -16.32
N ARG A 93 1.36 1.44 -15.91
CA ARG A 93 2.46 1.75 -16.84
C ARG A 93 2.72 0.62 -17.81
N ASN A 94 2.72 -0.64 -17.34
CA ASN A 94 2.93 -1.79 -18.21
C ASN A 94 1.77 -1.96 -19.21
N ILE A 95 0.52 -1.77 -18.79
CA ILE A 95 -0.64 -1.86 -19.69
C ILE A 95 -0.59 -0.73 -20.73
N LYS A 96 -0.35 0.51 -20.31
CA LYS A 96 -0.22 1.63 -21.26
C LYS A 96 0.94 1.41 -22.23
N ALA A 97 2.09 0.92 -21.76
CA ALA A 97 3.21 0.62 -22.63
C ALA A 97 2.86 -0.40 -23.72
N LEU A 98 1.95 -1.34 -23.45
CA LEU A 98 1.47 -2.32 -24.43
C LEU A 98 0.42 -1.77 -25.40
N THR A 99 -0.36 -0.75 -25.02
CA THR A 99 -1.36 -0.12 -25.91
C THR A 99 -0.78 0.91 -26.88
N TRP A 100 0.48 1.32 -26.70
CA TRP A 100 1.19 2.25 -27.60
C TRP A 100 2.13 1.55 -28.60
N TYR A 101 2.01 0.22 -28.73
CA TYR A 101 2.51 -0.59 -29.86
C TYR A 101 1.33 -1.08 -30.69
#